data_AF-A0A9E7JL68-F1
#
_entry.id   AF-A0A9E7JL68-F1
#
_cell.length_a   1.000
_cell.length_b   1.000
_cell.length_c   1.000
_cell.angle_alpha   90.00
_cell.angle_beta   90.00
_cell.angle_gamma   90.00
#
_symmetry.space_group_name_H-M   'P 1'
#
loop_
_entity.id
_entity.type
_entity.pdbx_description
1 polymer ?
#
loop_
_entity_poly.entity_id
_entity_poly.type
_entity_poly.pdbx_seq_one_letter_code
_entity_poly.pdbx_strand_id
1 'polypeptide(L)' 'MDFFNCGRCGKRCRFGEMCCGGGCVNVFYDPNNCGFCGNRCKPGGFCRYGMCDYAS' A
#
# COMPACT_ATOMS: atom_id res chain seq x y z
N MET A 1 -17.07 -11.99 3.07
CA MET A 1 -16.13 -10.86 3.34
C MET A 1 -14.75 -11.36 2.99
N ASP A 2 -14.50 -11.45 1.71
CA ASP A 2 -13.53 -12.39 1.16
C ASP A 2 -12.30 -11.60 0.73
N PHE A 3 -11.12 -12.19 0.90
CA PHE A 3 -9.80 -11.63 0.58
C PHE A 3 -9.64 -11.13 -0.89
N PHE A 4 -10.68 -11.29 -1.70
CA PHE A 4 -10.70 -11.10 -3.15
C PHE A 4 -11.47 -9.85 -3.62
N ASN A 5 -12.12 -9.10 -2.73
CA ASN A 5 -13.09 -8.06 -3.14
C ASN A 5 -12.66 -6.66 -2.72
N CYS A 6 -11.77 -6.05 -3.50
CA CYS A 6 -11.35 -4.67 -3.28
C CYS A 6 -12.15 -3.67 -4.12
N GLY A 7 -13.20 -3.09 -3.54
CA GLY A 7 -14.03 -2.06 -4.18
C GLY A 7 -15.00 -2.57 -5.24
N ARG A 8 -14.79 -3.79 -5.75
CA ARG A 8 -15.74 -4.52 -6.59
C ARG A 8 -15.58 -6.03 -6.36
N CYS A 9 -16.66 -6.77 -6.60
CA CYS A 9 -16.63 -8.23 -6.60
C CYS A 9 -15.58 -8.76 -7.60
N GLY A 10 -14.75 -9.72 -7.18
CA GLY A 10 -13.67 -10.33 -7.97
C GLY A 10 -12.38 -9.51 -8.09
N LYS A 11 -12.30 -8.32 -7.50
CA LYS A 11 -11.13 -7.44 -7.63
C LYS A 11 -10.10 -7.70 -6.53
N ARG A 12 -9.16 -8.63 -6.79
CA ARG A 12 -8.02 -8.87 -5.90
C ARG A 12 -6.86 -7.94 -6.24
N CYS A 13 -6.25 -7.34 -5.22
CA CYS A 13 -5.02 -6.57 -5.36
C CYS A 13 -3.82 -7.49 -5.65
N ARG A 14 -2.87 -7.02 -6.45
CA ARG A 14 -1.69 -7.82 -6.80
C ARG A 14 -0.78 -7.96 -5.59
N PHE A 15 0.23 -8.81 -5.72
CA PHE A 15 1.25 -8.95 -4.68
C PHE A 15 1.94 -7.59 -4.44
N GLY A 16 1.98 -7.18 -3.17
CA GLY A 16 2.49 -5.87 -2.76
C GLY A 16 1.50 -4.72 -2.85
N GLU A 17 0.23 -5.00 -3.21
CA GLU A 17 -0.86 -4.03 -3.14
C GLU A 17 -1.84 -4.38 -2.03
N MET A 18 -2.35 -3.36 -1.34
CA MET A 18 -3.39 -3.48 -0.32
C MET A 18 -4.68 -2.85 -0.81
N CYS A 19 -5.81 -3.38 -0.35
CA CYS A 19 -7.10 -2.75 -0.62
C CYS A 19 -7.32 -1.53 0.28
N CYS A 20 -7.28 -0.35 -0.32
CA CYS A 20 -7.50 0.94 0.33
C CYS A 20 -8.73 1.62 -0.27
N GLY A 21 -9.83 1.73 0.50
CA GLY A 21 -11.03 2.46 0.05
C GLY A 21 -11.66 1.92 -1.24
N GLY A 22 -11.44 0.65 -1.59
CA GLY A 22 -11.90 0.04 -2.84
C GLY A 22 -10.97 0.20 -4.05
N GLY A 23 -9.82 0.86 -3.85
CA GLY A 23 -8.69 0.87 -4.78
C GLY A 23 -7.59 -0.08 -4.32
N CYS A 24 -6.86 -0.68 -5.26
CA CYS A 24 -5.62 -1.36 -4.94
C CYS A 24 -4.51 -0.33 -4.94
N VAL A 25 -3.79 -0.25 -3.83
CA VAL A 25 -2.70 0.72 -3.64
C VAL A 25 -1.42 -0.04 -3.33
N ASN A 26 -0.34 0.34 -4.00
CA ASN A 26 0.95 -0.31 -3.83
C ASN A 26 1.56 0.09 -2.48
N VAL A 27 1.56 -0.81 -1.51
CA VAL A 27 2.11 -0.51 -0.19
C VAL A 27 3.61 -0.74 -0.11
N PHE A 28 4.25 -1.26 -1.17
CA PHE A 28 5.67 -1.61 -1.17
C PHE A 28 6.59 -0.46 -1.57
N TYR A 29 6.09 0.42 -2.43
CA TYR A 29 6.87 1.49 -3.05
C TYR A 29 6.18 2.86 -2.97
N ASP A 30 4.89 2.93 -2.62
CA ASP A 30 4.19 4.21 -2.49
C ASP A 30 4.56 4.89 -1.16
N PRO A 31 5.22 6.06 -1.17
CA PRO A 31 5.62 6.76 0.04
C PRO A 31 4.45 7.35 0.82
N ASN A 32 3.24 7.41 0.26
CA ASN A 32 2.03 7.86 0.96
C ASN A 32 1.20 6.70 1.53
N ASN A 33 1.54 5.44 1.20
CA ASN A 33 0.80 4.25 1.60
C ASN A 33 1.74 3.10 2.01
N CYS A 34 2.88 3.42 2.59
CA CYS A 34 3.95 2.44 2.82
C CYS A 34 3.59 1.41 3.89
N GLY A 35 3.55 0.13 3.55
CA GLY A 35 3.11 -0.96 4.44
C GLY A 35 1.59 -1.05 4.63
N PHE A 36 0.88 0.09 4.71
CA PHE A 36 -0.57 0.14 4.80
C PHE A 36 -1.16 1.45 4.24
N CYS A 37 -2.45 1.43 3.93
CA CYS A 37 -3.20 2.55 3.40
C CYS A 37 -3.07 3.81 4.26
N GLY A 38 -2.69 4.94 3.65
CA GLY A 38 -2.53 6.22 4.35
C GLY A 38 -1.26 6.32 5.21
N ASN A 39 -0.37 5.34 5.18
CA ASN A 39 0.92 5.45 5.87
C ASN A 39 1.93 6.26 5.05
N ARG A 40 2.01 7.55 5.33
CA ARG A 40 2.97 8.43 4.67
C ARG A 40 4.32 8.41 5.39
N CYS A 41 5.38 8.09 4.64
CA CYS A 41 6.75 8.22 5.13
C CYS A 41 7.09 9.69 5.41
N LYS A 42 7.95 9.92 6.40
CA LYS A 42 8.47 11.27 6.71
C LYS A 42 9.10 11.91 5.47
N PRO A 43 9.13 13.25 5.38
CA PRO A 43 9.79 13.95 4.29
C PRO A 43 11.23 13.47 4.12
N GLY A 44 11.61 13.07 2.90
CA GLY A 44 12.92 12.48 2.59
C GLY A 44 13.02 10.97 2.80
N GLY A 45 11.99 10.32 3.36
CA GLY A 45 11.91 8.86 3.44
C GLY A 45 11.36 8.24 2.17
N PHE A 46 11.89 7.07 1.81
CA PHE A 46 11.44 6.26 0.68
C PHE A 46 10.65 5.06 1.19
N CYS A 47 9.59 4.67 0.50
CA CYS A 47 8.97 3.38 0.80
C CYS A 47 9.73 2.26 0.10
N ARG A 48 10.23 1.30 0.87
CA ARG A 48 10.96 0.15 0.36
C ARG A 48 10.46 -1.12 1.03
N TYR A 49 9.92 -2.04 0.23
CA TYR A 49 9.37 -3.32 0.70
C TYR A 49 8.31 -3.18 1.80
N GLY A 50 7.54 -2.09 1.78
CA GLY A 50 6.51 -1.83 2.79
C GLY A 50 7.03 -1.23 4.10
N MET A 51 8.27 -0.76 4.10
CA MET A 51 8.87 -0.04 5.21
C MET A 51 9.38 1.32 4.74
N CYS A 52 9.15 2.35 5.55
CA CYS A 52 9.75 3.64 5.30
C CYS A 52 11.23 3.57 5.63
N ASP A 53 12.05 3.57 4.59
CA ASP A 53 13.49 3.71 4.64
C ASP A 53 13.82 5.20 4.76
N TYR A 54 14.46 5.57 5.86
CA TYR A 54 14.98 6.91 6.05
C TYR A 54 16.48 6.78 5.83
N ALA A 55 16.95 7.15 4.64
CA ALA A 55 18.38 7.27 4.39
C ALA A 55 18.90 8.33 5.37
N SER A 56 19.53 7.85 6.45
CA SER A 56 20.13 8.64 7.53
C SER A 56 21.56 9.03 7.18
#